data_AF-A0A1B7YXP8-F1
#
_entry.id   AF-A0A1B7YXP8-F1
#
_cell.length_a   1.000
_cell.length_b   1.000
_cell.length_c   1.000
_cell.angle_alpha   90.00
_cell.angle_beta   90.00
_cell.angle_gamma   90.00
#
_symmetry.space_group_name_H-M   'P 1'
#
loop_
_entity.id
_entity.type
_entity.pdbx_description
1 polymer ?
#
loop_
_entity_poly.entity_id
_entity_poly.type
_entity_poly.pdbx_seq_one_letter_code
_entity_poly.pdbx_strand_id
1 'polypeptide(L)'
;MYINRTNTELIEILNQESLLTFESQLKLKEEIQKRDISVDLAPLETSISNKLSQIKNLEYLKDFGFQAEDTQDGIVVTRTNKAKFTDVIAMVLGVIVFLIGVYGCVNLVMTFINGEELDVFTLAYKFAIAGMVFVGIGFFSGLKRLFDYTGFELSSKQGVITLKKRFDVNLEETVAKASDVFIDSHDDVLFLRLGDQIIFTSNADNLVQTLTIKELAKKLKTV
;
A
#
# COMPACT_ATOMS: atom_id res chain seq x y z
N MET A 1 -13.78 5.41 -22.05
CA MET A 1 -12.63 6.34 -22.05
C MET A 1 -12.18 6.70 -23.46
N TYR A 2 -12.03 5.75 -24.39
CA TYR A 2 -11.47 6.00 -25.72
C TYR A 2 -12.48 6.06 -26.89
N ILE A 3 -13.75 5.79 -26.63
CA ILE A 3 -14.82 5.70 -27.66
C ILE A 3 -14.92 6.98 -28.52
N ASN A 4 -14.70 8.16 -27.93
CA ASN A 4 -14.85 9.44 -28.62
C ASN A 4 -13.55 9.94 -29.30
N ARG A 5 -12.46 9.17 -29.23
CA ARG A 5 -11.18 9.53 -29.86
C ARG A 5 -11.14 9.08 -31.32
N THR A 6 -10.48 9.85 -32.16
CA THR A 6 -10.16 9.48 -33.55
C THR A 6 -9.05 8.42 -33.60
N ASN A 7 -8.93 7.70 -34.71
CA ASN A 7 -7.88 6.70 -34.87
C ASN A 7 -6.48 7.33 -34.74
N THR A 8 -6.26 8.52 -35.28
CA THR A 8 -4.98 9.25 -35.15
C THR A 8 -4.64 9.55 -33.69
N GLU A 9 -5.60 10.05 -32.90
CA GLU A 9 -5.40 10.27 -31.47
C GLU A 9 -5.08 8.97 -30.72
N LEU A 10 -5.71 7.84 -31.07
CA LEU A 10 -5.41 6.54 -30.44
C LEU A 10 -3.98 6.08 -30.73
N ILE A 11 -3.47 6.34 -31.94
CA ILE A 11 -2.08 6.03 -32.31
C ILE A 11 -1.10 6.94 -31.56
N GLU A 12 -1.41 8.23 -31.42
CA GLU A 12 -0.60 9.14 -30.60
C GLU A 12 -0.55 8.71 -29.13
N ILE A 13 -1.69 8.31 -28.58
CA ILE A 13 -1.79 7.77 -27.20
C ILE A 13 -1.00 6.46 -27.08
N LEU A 14 -1.04 5.58 -28.10
CA LEU A 14 -0.27 4.34 -28.14
C LEU A 14 1.24 4.60 -28.07
N ASN A 15 1.73 5.62 -28.77
CA ASN A 15 3.14 6.04 -28.71
C ASN A 15 3.58 6.52 -27.32
N GLN A 16 2.62 6.80 -26.44
CA GLN A 16 2.83 7.22 -25.05
C GLN A 16 2.33 6.17 -24.04
N GLU A 17 2.23 4.90 -24.44
CA GLU A 17 1.63 3.84 -23.60
C GLU A 17 2.23 3.74 -22.20
N SER A 18 3.52 4.03 -22.07
CA SER A 18 4.27 3.89 -20.83
C SER A 18 3.84 4.88 -19.74
N LEU A 19 3.16 5.97 -20.13
CA LEU A 19 2.58 6.97 -19.23
C LEU A 19 1.15 6.62 -18.80
N LEU A 20 0.53 5.61 -19.42
CA LEU A 20 -0.85 5.23 -19.13
C LEU A 20 -0.94 4.34 -17.89
N THR A 21 -2.07 4.43 -17.20
CA THR A 21 -2.40 3.45 -16.16
C THR A 21 -2.58 2.07 -16.78
N PHE A 22 -2.42 1.01 -15.98
CA PHE A 22 -2.60 -0.36 -16.48
C PHE A 22 -4.01 -0.60 -17.04
N GLU A 23 -5.05 -0.04 -16.40
CA GLU A 23 -6.42 -0.12 -16.90
C GLU A 23 -6.59 0.63 -18.23
N SER A 24 -5.97 1.81 -18.36
CA SER A 24 -5.93 2.56 -19.60
C SER A 24 -5.23 1.80 -20.73
N GLN A 25 -4.11 1.11 -20.44
CA GLN A 25 -3.40 0.27 -21.40
C GLN A 25 -4.29 -0.87 -21.92
N LEU A 26 -5.00 -1.57 -21.02
CA LEU A 26 -5.95 -2.62 -21.39
C LEU A 26 -7.09 -2.09 -22.28
N LYS A 27 -7.73 -0.99 -21.86
CA LYS A 27 -8.82 -0.35 -22.63
C LYS A 27 -8.35 0.18 -23.97
N LEU A 28 -7.12 0.69 -24.07
CA LEU A 28 -6.53 1.14 -25.33
C LEU A 28 -6.34 -0.04 -26.29
N LYS A 29 -5.78 -1.16 -25.80
CA LYS A 29 -5.63 -2.38 -26.59
C LYS A 29 -6.99 -2.87 -27.10
N GLU A 30 -7.98 -2.97 -26.22
CA GLU A 30 -9.33 -3.39 -26.58
C GLU A 30 -9.93 -2.48 -27.66
N GLU A 31 -9.79 -1.16 -27.54
CA GLU A 31 -10.35 -0.21 -28.50
C GLU A 31 -9.64 -0.25 -29.87
N ILE A 32 -8.31 -0.38 -29.90
CA ILE A 32 -7.52 -0.53 -31.14
C ILE A 32 -7.92 -1.81 -31.88
N GLN A 33 -8.02 -2.93 -31.16
CA GLN A 33 -8.44 -4.21 -31.72
C GLN A 33 -9.89 -4.18 -32.19
N LYS A 34 -10.79 -3.57 -31.42
CA LYS A 34 -12.21 -3.44 -31.76
C LYS A 34 -12.44 -2.65 -33.04
N ARG A 35 -11.58 -1.66 -33.32
CA ARG A 35 -11.64 -0.80 -34.52
C ARG A 35 -10.80 -1.30 -35.69
N ASP A 36 -10.11 -2.44 -35.51
CA ASP A 36 -9.21 -3.02 -36.51
C ASP A 36 -8.17 -2.01 -37.05
N ILE A 37 -7.61 -1.19 -36.15
CA ILE A 37 -6.59 -0.21 -36.52
C ILE A 37 -5.27 -0.94 -36.73
N SER A 38 -4.76 -0.91 -37.96
CA SER A 38 -3.49 -1.54 -38.34
C SER A 38 -2.30 -0.74 -37.82
N VAL A 39 -1.82 -1.08 -36.61
CA VAL A 39 -0.62 -0.54 -35.98
C VAL A 39 0.13 -1.62 -35.20
N ASP A 40 1.43 -1.39 -34.96
CA ASP A 40 2.23 -2.28 -34.11
C ASP A 40 1.83 -2.14 -32.64
N LEU A 41 1.27 -3.22 -32.08
CA LEU A 41 0.87 -3.30 -30.68
C LEU A 41 1.94 -3.97 -29.79
N ALA A 42 3.04 -4.46 -30.36
CA ALA A 42 4.02 -5.26 -29.61
C ALA A 42 4.57 -4.57 -28.36
N PRO A 43 4.87 -3.25 -28.35
CA PRO A 43 5.31 -2.56 -27.14
C PRO A 43 4.25 -2.56 -26.03
N LEU A 44 3.00 -2.23 -26.39
CA LEU A 44 1.87 -2.21 -25.46
C LEU A 44 1.59 -3.61 -24.91
N GLU A 45 1.62 -4.64 -25.75
CA GLU A 45 1.41 -6.03 -25.33
C GLU A 45 2.52 -6.53 -24.41
N THR A 46 3.77 -6.14 -24.68
CA THR A 46 4.91 -6.45 -23.82
C THR A 46 4.75 -5.79 -22.45
N SER A 47 4.37 -4.50 -22.41
CA SER A 47 4.09 -3.73 -21.19
C SER A 47 2.98 -4.39 -20.34
N ILE A 48 1.87 -4.76 -20.98
CA ILE A 48 0.74 -5.45 -20.33
C ILE A 48 1.17 -6.83 -19.82
N SER A 49 1.84 -7.62 -20.64
CA SER A 49 2.28 -8.98 -20.29
C SER A 49 3.25 -8.97 -19.11
N ASN A 50 4.21 -8.04 -19.10
CA ASN A 50 5.14 -7.86 -18.00
C ASN A 50 4.40 -7.52 -16.70
N LYS A 51 3.46 -6.57 -16.73
CA LYS A 51 2.66 -6.22 -15.54
C LYS A 51 1.82 -7.40 -15.05
N LEU A 52 1.19 -8.16 -15.94
CA LEU A 52 0.45 -9.37 -15.58
C LEU A 52 1.35 -10.44 -14.96
N SER A 53 2.57 -10.60 -15.47
CA SER A 53 3.57 -11.51 -14.89
C SER A 53 3.94 -11.09 -13.47
N GLN A 54 4.23 -9.80 -13.26
CA GLN A 54 4.53 -9.24 -11.94
C GLN A 54 3.36 -9.41 -10.95
N ILE A 55 2.11 -9.24 -11.41
CA ILE A 55 0.91 -9.52 -10.61
C ILE A 55 0.85 -11.01 -10.24
N LYS A 56 1.07 -11.91 -11.21
CA LYS A 56 1.08 -13.37 -10.98
C LYS A 56 2.15 -13.81 -9.98
N ASN A 57 3.31 -13.16 -10.03
CA ASN A 57 4.43 -13.37 -9.12
C ASN A 57 4.26 -12.63 -7.79
N LEU A 58 3.13 -11.93 -7.59
CA LEU A 58 2.80 -11.16 -6.38
C LEU A 58 3.83 -10.06 -6.04
N GLU A 59 4.55 -9.54 -7.03
CA GLU A 59 5.58 -8.52 -6.83
C GLU A 59 5.02 -7.20 -6.30
N TYR A 60 3.76 -6.91 -6.60
CA TYR A 60 3.05 -5.72 -6.12
C TYR A 60 2.60 -5.84 -4.64
N LEU A 61 2.85 -6.98 -3.96
CA LEU A 61 2.69 -7.04 -2.50
C LEU A 61 3.59 -6.03 -1.78
N LYS A 62 4.70 -5.63 -2.40
CA LYS A 62 5.63 -4.63 -1.88
C LYS A 62 4.98 -3.27 -1.67
N ASP A 63 3.95 -2.94 -2.44
CA ASP A 63 3.22 -1.67 -2.32
C ASP A 63 2.39 -1.62 -1.04
N PHE A 64 2.04 -2.80 -0.50
CA PHE A 64 1.43 -2.97 0.82
C PHE A 64 2.47 -3.18 1.93
N GLY A 65 3.75 -3.29 1.57
CA GLY A 65 4.86 -3.54 2.49
C GLY A 65 5.18 -5.02 2.73
N PHE A 66 4.65 -5.94 1.90
CA PHE A 66 4.84 -7.39 2.02
C PHE A 66 5.58 -7.99 0.82
N GLN A 67 6.10 -9.20 0.96
CA GLN A 67 6.66 -10.01 -0.11
C GLN A 67 6.12 -11.43 -0.01
N ALA A 68 6.01 -12.09 -1.14
CA ALA A 68 5.71 -13.52 -1.21
C ALA A 68 6.96 -14.29 -1.63
N GLU A 69 7.14 -15.45 -1.01
CA GLU A 69 8.13 -16.44 -1.40
C GLU A 69 7.39 -17.74 -1.69
N ASP A 70 7.54 -18.23 -2.93
CA ASP A 70 7.07 -19.56 -3.29
C ASP A 70 8.02 -20.59 -2.66
N THR A 71 7.44 -21.57 -1.98
CA THR A 71 8.12 -22.72 -1.37
C THR A 71 7.73 -24.00 -2.11
N GLN A 72 8.43 -25.11 -1.88
CA GLN A 72 8.13 -26.38 -2.54
C GLN A 72 6.68 -26.83 -2.32
N ASP A 73 6.13 -26.54 -1.14
CA ASP A 73 4.81 -27.00 -0.70
C ASP A 73 3.81 -25.85 -0.53
N GLY A 74 4.02 -24.70 -1.18
CA GLY A 74 3.06 -23.59 -1.15
C GLY A 74 3.68 -22.21 -1.09
N ILE A 75 3.07 -21.26 -0.38
CA ILE A 75 3.46 -19.84 -0.37
C ILE A 75 3.64 -19.31 1.04
N VAL A 76 4.63 -18.44 1.24
CA VAL A 76 4.84 -17.70 2.49
C VAL A 76 4.89 -16.20 2.19
N VAL A 77 4.05 -15.43 2.86
CA VAL A 77 3.97 -13.97 2.76
C VAL A 77 4.47 -13.36 4.06
N THR A 78 5.47 -12.50 3.96
CA THR A 78 6.10 -11.82 5.10
C THR A 78 6.25 -10.34 4.83
N ARG A 79 6.55 -9.58 5.88
CA ARG A 79 6.81 -8.16 5.76
C ARG A 79 8.19 -7.87 5.18
N THR A 80 8.25 -6.99 4.17
CA THR A 80 9.52 -6.57 3.56
C THR A 80 10.42 -5.83 4.54
N ASN A 81 11.74 -5.99 4.39
CA ASN A 81 12.72 -5.22 5.15
C ASN A 81 12.62 -3.72 4.85
N LYS A 82 12.27 -3.34 3.62
CA LYS A 82 12.03 -1.94 3.23
C LYS A 82 10.91 -1.32 4.08
N ALA A 83 9.77 -1.99 4.19
CA ALA A 83 8.64 -1.48 4.98
C ALA A 83 8.99 -1.37 6.48
N LYS A 84 9.70 -2.36 7.03
CA LYS A 84 10.21 -2.31 8.42
C LYS A 84 11.11 -1.09 8.63
N PHE A 85 12.06 -0.86 7.72
CA PHE A 85 12.99 0.27 7.79
C PHE A 85 12.29 1.62 7.66
N THR A 86 11.33 1.74 6.74
CA THR A 86 10.51 2.95 6.58
C THR A 86 9.73 3.28 7.85
N ASP A 87 9.17 2.27 8.53
CA ASP A 87 8.46 2.49 9.79
C ASP A 87 9.40 2.94 10.92
N VAL A 88 10.62 2.39 11.01
CA VAL A 88 11.64 2.82 11.98
C VAL A 88 12.04 4.28 11.73
N ILE A 89 12.27 4.67 10.47
CA ILE A 89 12.59 6.06 10.14
C ILE A 89 11.43 6.99 10.51
N ALA A 90 10.19 6.62 10.15
CA ALA A 90 9.01 7.42 10.47
C ALA A 90 8.87 7.61 11.99
N MET A 91 9.15 6.58 12.78
CA MET A 91 9.18 6.65 14.24
C MET A 91 10.26 7.63 14.74
N VAL A 92 11.50 7.50 14.27
CA VAL A 92 12.61 8.36 14.69
C VAL A 92 12.34 9.82 14.34
N LEU A 93 11.87 10.09 13.12
CA LEU A 93 11.47 11.43 12.69
C LEU A 93 10.31 11.97 13.53
N GLY A 94 9.32 11.12 13.84
CA GLY A 94 8.22 11.45 14.73
C GLY A 94 8.69 11.90 16.11
N VAL A 95 9.63 11.17 16.72
CA VAL A 95 10.24 11.53 18.02
C VAL A 95 10.98 12.86 17.92
N ILE A 96 11.79 13.07 16.87
CA ILE A 96 12.53 14.33 16.68
C ILE A 96 11.55 15.51 16.56
N VAL A 97 10.55 15.40 15.69
CA VAL A 97 9.54 16.46 15.47
C VAL A 97 8.74 16.72 16.76
N PHE A 98 8.37 15.66 17.49
CA PHE A 98 7.70 15.76 18.78
C PHE A 98 8.54 16.55 19.80
N LEU A 99 9.83 16.23 19.94
CA LEU A 99 10.73 16.92 20.86
C LEU A 99 10.91 18.39 20.49
N ILE A 100 11.03 18.71 19.20
CA ILE A 100 11.09 20.12 18.75
C ILE A 100 9.78 20.83 19.09
N GLY A 101 8.64 20.15 18.93
CA GLY A 101 7.34 20.67 19.34
C GLY A 101 7.26 20.97 20.84
N VAL A 102 7.71 20.02 21.69
CA VAL A 102 7.75 20.19 23.15
C VAL A 102 8.63 21.37 23.53
N TYR A 103 9.80 21.50 22.91
CA TYR A 103 10.66 22.67 23.06
C TYR A 103 9.92 23.97 22.67
N GLY A 104 9.18 23.96 21.57
CA GLY A 104 8.33 25.07 21.13
C GLY A 104 7.29 25.47 22.18
N CYS A 105 6.59 24.50 22.77
CA CYS A 105 5.63 24.75 23.84
C CYS A 105 6.28 25.40 25.07
N VAL A 106 7.43 24.88 25.51
CA VAL A 106 8.18 25.44 26.64
C VAL A 106 8.65 26.86 26.33
N ASN A 107 9.23 27.08 25.15
CA ASN A 107 9.69 28.40 24.71
C ASN A 107 8.54 29.41 24.68
N LEU A 108 7.39 29.02 24.13
CA LEU A 108 6.19 29.86 24.08
C LEU A 108 5.75 30.26 25.48
N VAL A 109 5.67 29.33 26.45
CA VAL A 109 5.31 29.64 27.84
C VAL A 109 6.34 30.59 28.48
N MET A 110 7.63 30.32 28.31
CA MET A 110 8.71 31.15 28.89
C MET A 110 8.69 32.58 28.36
N THR A 111 8.25 32.77 27.12
CA THR A 111 8.08 34.10 26.49
C THR A 111 7.13 34.97 27.30
N PHE A 112 6.00 34.41 27.73
CA PHE A 112 5.00 35.11 28.53
C PHE A 112 5.47 35.33 29.98
N ILE A 113 6.20 34.36 30.55
CA ILE A 113 6.76 34.49 31.91
C ILE A 113 7.83 35.58 31.97
N ASN A 114 8.71 35.65 30.97
CA ASN A 114 9.82 36.58 30.92
C ASN A 114 9.43 37.98 30.43
N GLY A 115 8.20 38.16 29.94
CA GLY A 115 7.72 39.44 29.41
C GLY A 115 8.47 39.88 28.15
N GLU A 116 8.90 38.93 27.30
CA GLU A 116 9.55 39.25 26.03
C GLU A 116 8.59 40.04 25.12
N GLU A 117 9.10 41.08 24.45
CA GLU A 117 8.31 41.77 23.42
C GLU A 117 7.98 40.80 22.28
N LEU A 118 6.69 40.69 21.97
CA LEU A 118 6.16 39.79 20.96
C LEU A 118 5.57 40.59 19.81
N ASP A 119 6.21 40.53 18.65
CA ASP A 119 5.56 40.87 17.38
C ASP A 119 4.73 39.68 16.84
N VAL A 120 3.84 39.97 15.89
CA VAL A 120 2.92 38.99 15.31
C VAL A 120 3.65 37.83 14.61
N PHE A 121 4.79 38.09 13.96
CA PHE A 121 5.57 37.06 13.27
C PHE A 121 6.32 36.16 14.24
N THR A 122 6.92 36.73 15.29
CA THR A 122 7.58 35.99 16.36
C THR A 122 6.57 35.08 17.07
N LEU A 123 5.38 35.59 17.37
CA LEU A 123 4.31 34.80 17.97
C LEU A 123 3.83 33.66 17.04
N ALA A 124 3.60 33.96 15.76
CA ALA A 124 3.19 32.96 14.77
C ALA A 124 4.22 31.83 14.60
N TYR A 125 5.52 32.18 14.57
CA TYR A 125 6.61 31.21 14.53
C TYR A 125 6.63 30.31 15.78
N LYS A 126 6.51 30.90 16.98
CA LYS A 126 6.49 30.12 18.23
C LYS A 126 5.28 29.18 18.27
N PHE A 127 4.11 29.61 17.80
CA PHE A 127 2.95 28.73 17.63
C PHE A 127 3.17 27.62 16.59
N ALA A 128 3.80 27.92 15.46
CA ALA A 128 4.10 26.92 14.43
C ALA A 128 5.03 25.83 14.97
N ILE A 129 6.07 26.20 15.71
CA ILE A 129 6.97 25.23 16.35
C ILE A 129 6.21 24.43 17.41
N ALA A 130 5.45 25.07 18.31
CA ALA A 130 4.65 24.36 19.31
C ALA A 130 3.64 23.39 18.65
N GLY A 131 3.04 23.77 17.53
CA GLY A 131 2.13 22.94 16.74
C GLY A 131 2.78 21.66 16.20
N MET A 132 4.11 21.59 16.09
CA MET A 132 4.80 20.38 15.69
C MET A 132 4.63 19.21 16.68
N VAL A 133 4.19 19.46 17.92
CA VAL A 133 3.79 18.37 18.83
C VAL A 133 2.73 17.48 18.19
N PHE A 134 1.69 18.09 17.60
CA PHE A 134 0.59 17.34 16.97
C PHE A 134 1.07 16.59 15.72
N VAL A 135 1.96 17.21 14.94
CA VAL A 135 2.58 16.55 13.79
C VAL A 135 3.39 15.34 14.24
N GLY A 136 4.25 15.49 15.24
CA GLY A 136 5.06 14.41 15.81
C GLY A 136 4.21 13.26 16.36
N ILE A 137 3.09 13.57 17.03
CA ILE A 137 2.13 12.55 17.49
C ILE A 137 1.55 11.76 16.31
N GLY A 138 1.24 12.43 15.19
CA GLY A 138 0.74 11.76 13.98
C GLY A 138 1.69 10.68 13.45
N PHE A 139 3.01 10.88 13.57
CA PHE A 139 4.03 9.90 13.17
C PHE A 139 4.06 8.66 14.08
N PHE A 140 3.52 8.72 15.30
CA PHE A 140 3.41 7.54 16.17
C PHE A 140 2.43 6.49 15.64
N SER A 141 1.58 6.81 14.66
CA SER A 141 0.85 5.79 13.88
C SER A 141 1.79 4.77 13.21
N GLY A 142 3.03 5.18 12.89
CA GLY A 142 4.09 4.30 12.40
C GLY A 142 4.56 3.27 13.43
N LEU A 143 4.56 3.60 14.74
CA LEU A 143 4.84 2.63 15.81
C LEU A 143 3.78 1.54 15.84
N LYS A 144 2.50 1.93 15.76
CA LYS A 144 1.39 0.98 15.72
C LYS A 144 1.57 0.01 14.55
N ARG A 145 1.81 0.53 13.34
CA ARG A 145 2.05 -0.30 12.16
C ARG A 145 3.30 -1.18 12.28
N LEU A 146 4.39 -0.68 12.88
CA LEU A 146 5.58 -1.49 13.12
C LEU A 146 5.24 -2.66 14.06
N PHE A 147 4.54 -2.37 15.15
CA PHE A 147 4.14 -3.35 16.14
C PHE A 147 3.16 -4.37 15.56
N ASP A 148 2.04 -3.93 14.98
CA ASP A 148 0.95 -4.77 14.44
C ASP A 148 1.45 -5.85 13.46
N TYR A 149 2.46 -5.53 12.65
CA TYR A 149 3.01 -6.47 11.67
C TYR A 149 4.37 -7.06 12.08
N THR A 150 4.83 -6.85 13.33
CA THR A 150 6.01 -7.54 13.85
C THR A 150 5.68 -9.01 14.11
N GLY A 151 6.37 -9.90 13.40
CA GLY A 151 6.09 -11.33 13.41
C GLY A 151 4.96 -11.74 12.48
N PHE A 152 4.49 -10.83 11.62
CA PHE A 152 3.47 -11.17 10.61
C PHE A 152 4.00 -12.22 9.64
N GLU A 153 3.21 -13.28 9.47
CA GLU A 153 3.45 -14.33 8.50
C GLU A 153 2.10 -14.89 8.06
N LEU A 154 1.88 -14.96 6.75
CA LEU A 154 0.75 -15.70 6.17
C LEU A 154 1.34 -16.81 5.31
N SER A 155 1.04 -18.05 5.61
CA SER A 155 1.53 -19.19 4.84
C SER A 155 0.40 -20.11 4.43
N SER A 156 0.55 -20.75 3.26
CA SER A 156 -0.24 -21.90 2.87
C SER A 156 0.73 -23.04 2.58
N LYS A 157 0.61 -24.14 3.32
CA LYS A 157 1.43 -25.34 3.16
C LYS A 157 0.52 -26.57 3.16
N GLN A 158 0.58 -27.37 2.11
CA GLN A 158 -0.23 -28.61 1.97
C GLN A 158 -1.73 -28.38 2.26
N GLY A 159 -2.32 -27.30 1.73
CA GLY A 159 -3.73 -26.94 1.91
C GLY A 159 -4.09 -26.37 3.29
N VAL A 160 -3.13 -26.24 4.21
CA VAL A 160 -3.31 -25.62 5.52
C VAL A 160 -2.82 -24.18 5.48
N ILE A 161 -3.70 -23.24 5.82
CA ILE A 161 -3.40 -21.83 5.82
C ILE A 161 -3.16 -21.39 7.26
N THR A 162 -2.01 -20.77 7.50
CA THR A 162 -1.61 -20.26 8.82
C THR A 162 -1.41 -18.76 8.73
N LEU A 163 -2.11 -18.01 9.57
CA LEU A 163 -1.95 -16.57 9.75
C LEU A 163 -1.37 -16.31 11.14
N LYS A 164 -0.13 -15.80 11.20
CA LYS A 164 0.46 -15.20 12.39
C LYS A 164 0.32 -13.70 12.29
N LYS A 165 -0.43 -13.09 13.21
CA LYS A 165 -0.70 -11.65 13.23
C LYS A 165 -0.87 -11.19 14.67
N ARG A 166 -0.50 -9.94 14.96
CA ARG A 166 -0.79 -9.37 16.28
C ARG A 166 -2.22 -8.86 16.37
N PHE A 167 -2.88 -9.23 17.45
CA PHE A 167 -4.13 -8.63 17.90
C PHE A 167 -3.83 -7.95 19.23
N ASP A 168 -4.03 -6.63 19.27
CA ASP A 168 -3.55 -5.74 20.33
C ASP A 168 -2.04 -5.90 20.58
N VAL A 169 -1.65 -6.69 21.58
CA VAL A 169 -0.26 -6.90 22.00
C VAL A 169 0.24 -8.30 21.65
N ASN A 170 -0.66 -9.28 21.56
CA ASN A 170 -0.30 -10.69 21.46
C ASN A 170 -0.16 -11.12 20.01
N LEU A 171 0.92 -11.86 19.71
CA LEU A 171 1.06 -12.54 18.42
C LEU A 171 0.24 -13.82 18.49
N GLU A 172 -0.82 -13.88 17.68
CA GLU A 172 -1.70 -15.03 17.61
C GLU A 172 -1.49 -15.77 16.30
N GLU A 173 -1.67 -17.09 16.35
CA GLU A 173 -1.60 -17.96 15.19
C GLU A 173 -2.99 -18.55 14.94
N THR A 174 -3.54 -18.26 13.76
CA THR A 174 -4.82 -18.81 13.30
C THR A 174 -4.54 -19.82 12.19
N VAL A 175 -5.00 -21.05 12.39
CA VAL A 175 -4.94 -22.12 11.38
C VAL A 175 -6.32 -22.29 10.78
N ALA A 176 -6.41 -22.27 9.46
CA ALA A 176 -7.65 -22.30 8.71
C ALA A 176 -7.52 -23.09 7.41
N LYS A 177 -8.66 -23.39 6.79
CA LYS A 177 -8.74 -24.12 5.51
C LYS A 177 -8.85 -23.15 4.34
N ALA A 178 -8.60 -23.66 3.14
CA ALA A 178 -8.79 -22.90 1.90
C ALA A 178 -10.21 -22.33 1.71
N SER A 179 -11.23 -22.99 2.26
CA SER A 179 -12.63 -22.51 2.26
C SER A 179 -12.81 -21.20 3.01
N ASP A 180 -11.94 -20.93 3.99
CA ASP A 180 -12.06 -19.80 4.90
C ASP A 180 -11.41 -18.55 4.30
N VAL A 181 -10.72 -18.67 3.16
CA VAL A 181 -10.18 -17.52 2.42
C VAL A 181 -11.25 -16.96 1.49
N PHE A 182 -11.59 -15.69 1.67
CA PHE A 182 -12.49 -14.99 0.76
C PHE A 182 -12.08 -13.54 0.57
N ILE A 183 -12.51 -12.98 -0.55
CA ILE A 183 -12.34 -11.58 -0.89
C ILE A 183 -13.70 -10.93 -0.79
N ASP A 184 -13.76 -9.84 -0.03
CA ASP A 184 -14.94 -9.00 0.11
C ASP A 184 -14.63 -7.58 -0.38
N SER A 185 -15.66 -6.82 -0.74
CA SER A 185 -15.53 -5.45 -1.20
C SER A 185 -16.64 -4.59 -0.62
N HIS A 186 -16.27 -3.52 0.07
CA HIS A 186 -17.21 -2.56 0.66
C HIS A 186 -16.63 -1.16 0.60
N ASP A 187 -17.44 -0.16 0.20
CA ASP A 187 -17.05 1.26 0.14
C ASP A 187 -15.67 1.51 -0.50
N ASP A 188 -15.45 1.00 -1.71
CA ASP A 188 -14.20 1.12 -2.47
C ASP A 188 -12.96 0.49 -1.79
N VAL A 189 -13.16 -0.31 -0.74
CA VAL A 189 -12.12 -1.09 -0.07
C VAL A 189 -12.31 -2.57 -0.36
N LEU A 190 -11.23 -3.22 -0.81
CA LEU A 190 -11.13 -4.66 -1.00
C LEU A 190 -10.49 -5.30 0.22
N PHE A 191 -11.09 -6.35 0.75
CA PHE A 191 -10.63 -7.08 1.93
C PHE A 191 -10.24 -8.50 1.55
N LEU A 192 -9.01 -8.92 1.88
CA LEU A 192 -8.65 -10.34 1.95
C LEU A 192 -8.90 -10.84 3.36
N ARG A 193 -9.74 -11.85 3.52
CA ARG A 193 -10.13 -12.40 4.82
C ARG A 193 -9.74 -13.88 4.96
N LEU A 194 -9.56 -14.29 6.21
CA LEU A 194 -9.41 -15.68 6.65
C LEU A 194 -10.40 -15.92 7.80
N GLY A 195 -11.55 -16.52 7.50
CA GLY A 195 -12.70 -16.51 8.40
C GLY A 195 -13.10 -15.08 8.74
N ASP A 196 -13.22 -14.77 10.04
CA ASP A 196 -13.59 -13.43 10.50
C ASP A 196 -12.42 -12.44 10.48
N GLN A 197 -11.20 -12.90 10.19
CA GLN A 197 -9.99 -12.10 10.29
C GLN A 197 -9.65 -11.39 8.97
N ILE A 198 -9.36 -10.09 9.05
CA ILE A 198 -8.85 -9.32 7.90
C ILE A 198 -7.33 -9.50 7.82
N ILE A 199 -6.87 -10.07 6.70
CA ILE A 199 -5.45 -10.21 6.37
C ILE A 199 -4.93 -8.91 5.75
N PHE A 200 -5.55 -8.49 4.63
CA PHE A 200 -5.15 -7.29 3.87
C PHE A 200 -6.36 -6.44 3.53
N THR A 201 -6.11 -5.14 3.40
CA THR A 201 -7.03 -4.16 2.82
C THR A 201 -6.34 -3.47 1.66
N SER A 202 -7.02 -3.30 0.53
CA SER A 202 -6.52 -2.54 -0.62
C SER A 202 -7.60 -1.64 -1.18
N ASN A 203 -7.19 -0.68 -2.02
CA ASN A 203 -8.15 0.13 -2.78
C ASN A 203 -8.78 -0.76 -3.88
N ALA A 204 -10.10 -0.88 -3.91
CA ALA A 204 -10.83 -1.70 -4.87
C ALA A 204 -10.74 -1.14 -6.31
N ASP A 205 -10.64 0.18 -6.47
CA ASP A 205 -10.52 0.86 -7.76
C ASP A 205 -9.13 0.71 -8.39
N ASN A 206 -8.11 0.41 -7.57
CA ASN A 206 -6.78 0.16 -8.10
C ASN A 206 -6.71 -1.26 -8.68
N LEU A 207 -6.83 -1.37 -10.00
CA LEU A 207 -6.84 -2.65 -10.71
C LEU A 207 -5.62 -3.53 -10.40
N VAL A 208 -4.42 -2.96 -10.30
CA VAL A 208 -3.20 -3.72 -10.01
C VAL A 208 -3.25 -4.32 -8.60
N GLN A 209 -3.67 -3.52 -7.62
CA GLN A 209 -3.87 -3.99 -6.24
C GLN A 209 -4.93 -5.09 -6.18
N THR A 210 -6.08 -4.85 -6.79
CA THR A 210 -7.19 -5.81 -6.83
C THR A 210 -6.80 -7.13 -7.46
N LEU A 211 -6.10 -7.12 -8.60
CA LEU A 211 -5.63 -8.34 -9.25
C LEU A 211 -4.56 -9.05 -8.41
N THR A 212 -3.68 -8.30 -7.74
CA THR A 212 -2.64 -8.87 -6.86
C THR A 212 -3.26 -9.59 -5.66
N ILE A 213 -4.26 -8.99 -5.01
CA ILE A 213 -4.97 -9.62 -3.89
C ILE A 213 -5.77 -10.85 -4.34
N LYS A 214 -6.40 -10.79 -5.52
CA LYS A 214 -7.08 -11.94 -6.13
C LYS A 214 -6.12 -13.10 -6.43
N GLU A 215 -4.95 -12.81 -6.98
CA GLU A 215 -3.95 -13.84 -7.24
C GLU A 215 -3.40 -14.41 -5.93
N LEU A 216 -3.17 -13.59 -4.90
CA LEU A 216 -2.75 -14.08 -3.59
C LEU A 216 -3.80 -15.03 -3.00
N ALA A 217 -5.08 -14.64 -3.00
CA ALA A 217 -6.16 -15.50 -2.52
C ALA A 217 -6.22 -16.83 -3.26
N LYS A 218 -5.97 -16.81 -4.57
CA LYS A 218 -5.88 -18.02 -5.38
C LYS A 218 -4.68 -18.88 -4.96
N LYS A 219 -3.48 -18.32 -4.86
CA LYS A 219 -2.27 -19.06 -4.44
C LYS A 219 -2.43 -19.68 -3.05
N LEU A 220 -3.09 -18.99 -2.11
CA LEU A 220 -3.38 -19.55 -0.78
C LEU A 220 -4.28 -20.80 -0.83
N LYS A 221 -5.16 -20.91 -1.82
CA LYS A 221 -6.12 -22.01 -2.00
C LYS A 221 -5.62 -23.18 -2.86
N THR A 222 -4.55 -23.00 -3.64
CA THR A 222 -4.17 -23.93 -4.73
C THR A 222 -3.08 -24.92 -4.32
N VAL A 223 -2.84 -25.09 -3.02
CA VAL A 223 -1.78 -25.97 -2.47
C VAL A 223 -2.38 -27.25 -1.95
#